data_AF-A0A0Q5QQW0-F1
#
_entry.id   AF-A0A0Q5QQW0-F1
#
_cell.length_a   1.000
_cell.length_b   1.000
_cell.length_c   1.000
_cell.angle_alpha   90.00
_cell.angle_beta   90.00
_cell.angle_gamma   90.00
#
_symmetry.space_group_name_H-M   'P 1'
#
loop_
_entity.id
_entity.type
_entity.pdbx_description
1 polymer ?
#
loop_
_entity_poly.entity_id
_entity_poly.type
_entity_poly.pdbx_seq_one_letter_code
_entity_poly.pdbx_strand_id
1 'polypeptide(L)'
;MDAGSVGLLTDHVAAPVNALLGNMVHAAAGQAFLEWMRYRDAGELHRQLVVPHETSDRRTFDATMQCAARIAVTHSISQGAAERIVDTAIALRDRLPKVAECLRDGKLAPRYVRLIVERTDLVLDRENS
;
A
#
# COMPACT_ATOMS: atom_id res chain seq x y z
N MET A 1 -9.26 28.77 -19.36
CA MET A 1 -9.18 27.35 -18.99
C MET A 1 -7.77 26.94 -19.36
N ASP A 2 -6.81 27.17 -18.45
CA ASP A 2 -5.40 26.86 -18.71
C ASP A 2 -5.13 25.44 -18.27
N ALA A 3 -4.74 24.62 -19.25
CA ALA A 3 -4.49 23.21 -19.08
C ALA A 3 -3.28 23.00 -18.18
N GLY A 4 -3.51 22.25 -17.10
CA GLY A 4 -2.48 21.85 -16.16
C GLY A 4 -1.34 21.12 -16.86
N SER A 5 -0.20 21.81 -16.98
CA SER A 5 1.06 21.10 -16.91
C SER A 5 1.16 20.56 -15.49
N VAL A 6 1.07 19.24 -15.34
CA VAL A 6 1.51 18.56 -14.13
C VAL A 6 2.92 19.07 -13.86
N GLY A 7 3.11 19.83 -12.78
CA GLY A 7 4.33 20.59 -12.44
C GLY A 7 5.60 19.76 -12.23
N LEU A 8 5.64 18.51 -12.70
CA LEU A 8 6.80 17.64 -12.68
C LEU A 8 7.92 18.11 -13.64
N LEU A 9 7.63 18.95 -14.63
CA LEU A 9 8.55 19.34 -15.69
C LEU A 9 8.90 20.84 -15.73
N THR A 10 8.38 21.66 -14.81
CA THR A 10 8.75 23.08 -14.71
C THR A 10 10.17 23.24 -14.17
N ASP A 11 10.91 24.18 -14.73
CA ASP A 11 12.23 24.57 -14.22
C ASP A 11 12.10 25.08 -12.78
N HIS A 12 12.55 24.26 -11.83
CA HIS A 12 12.40 24.48 -10.40
C HIS A 12 13.35 25.57 -9.90
N VAL A 13 14.35 25.97 -10.69
CA VAL A 13 15.35 26.98 -10.31
C VAL A 13 14.76 28.39 -10.25
N ALA A 14 13.73 28.69 -11.05
CA ALA A 14 13.09 30.01 -11.09
C ALA A 14 11.65 30.03 -10.50
N ALA A 15 11.18 28.92 -9.94
CA ALA A 15 9.80 28.81 -9.46
C ALA A 15 9.59 29.59 -8.14
N PRO A 16 8.44 30.29 -7.97
CA PRO A 16 8.11 30.93 -6.70
C PRO A 16 7.90 29.89 -5.58
N VAL A 17 8.15 30.27 -4.33
CA VAL A 17 8.07 29.37 -3.16
C VAL A 17 6.76 28.56 -3.09
N ASN A 18 5.61 29.21 -3.33
CA ASN A 18 4.32 28.53 -3.30
C ASN A 18 4.17 27.47 -4.40
N ALA A 19 4.78 27.66 -5.57
CA ALA A 19 4.80 26.65 -6.63
C ALA A 19 5.66 25.45 -6.23
N LEU A 20 6.82 25.69 -5.59
CA LEU A 20 7.66 24.62 -5.06
C LEU A 20 6.92 23.78 -4.00
N LEU A 21 6.21 24.43 -3.08
CA LEU A 21 5.38 23.75 -2.08
C LEU A 21 4.24 22.95 -2.73
N GLY A 22 3.57 23.52 -3.75
CA GLY A 22 2.55 22.82 -4.53
C GLY A 22 3.10 21.56 -5.21
N ASN A 23 4.27 21.65 -5.82
CA ASN A 23 4.95 20.51 -6.45
C ASN A 23 5.25 19.40 -5.44
N MET A 24 5.70 19.74 -4.22
CA MET A 24 5.91 18.77 -3.14
C MET A 24 4.62 18.07 -2.70
N VAL A 25 3.50 18.81 -2.61
CA VAL A 25 2.18 18.24 -2.29
C VAL A 25 1.75 17.25 -3.37
N HIS A 26 1.91 17.60 -4.64
CA HIS A 26 1.60 16.69 -5.76
C HIS A 26 2.49 15.44 -5.76
N ALA A 27 3.79 15.60 -5.50
CA ALA A 27 4.71 14.48 -5.40
C ALA A 27 4.31 13.53 -4.25
N ALA A 28 3.96 14.07 -3.08
CA ALA A 28 3.50 13.28 -1.93
C ALA A 28 2.19 12.52 -2.24
N ALA A 29 1.23 13.16 -2.90
CA ALA A 29 0.00 12.51 -3.34
C ALA A 29 0.27 11.38 -4.36
N GLY A 30 1.21 11.61 -5.30
CA GLY A 30 1.66 10.60 -6.26
C GLY A 30 2.32 9.40 -5.56
N GLN A 31 3.19 9.64 -4.58
CA GLN A 31 3.80 8.56 -3.77
C GLN A 31 2.74 7.74 -3.02
N ALA A 32 1.75 8.40 -2.43
CA ALA A 32 0.64 7.75 -1.74
C ALA A 32 -0.20 6.87 -2.69
N PHE A 33 -0.52 7.39 -3.87
CA PHE A 33 -1.28 6.65 -4.89
C PHE A 33 -0.53 5.41 -5.39
N LEU A 34 0.78 5.55 -5.70
CA LEU A 34 1.60 4.42 -6.14
C LEU A 34 1.70 3.33 -5.06
N GLU A 35 1.82 3.74 -3.80
CA GLU A 35 1.83 2.79 -2.69
C GLU A 35 0.47 2.09 -2.51
N TRP A 36 -0.63 2.81 -2.64
CA TRP A 36 -1.97 2.21 -2.66
C TRP A 36 -2.11 1.16 -3.77
N MET A 37 -1.65 1.47 -4.98
CA MET A 37 -1.68 0.54 -6.11
C MET A 37 -0.89 -0.73 -5.79
N ARG A 38 0.29 -0.58 -5.19
CA ARG A 38 1.14 -1.70 -4.76
C ARG A 38 0.42 -2.61 -3.76
N TYR A 39 -0.29 -2.04 -2.78
CA TYR A 39 -1.09 -2.82 -1.84
C TYR A 39 -2.32 -3.46 -2.49
N ARG A 40 -3.03 -2.73 -3.36
CA ARG A 40 -4.18 -3.28 -4.10
C ARG A 40 -3.78 -4.53 -4.88
N ASP A 41 -2.69 -4.46 -5.63
CA ASP A 41 -2.24 -5.55 -6.48
C ASP A 41 -1.68 -6.72 -5.67
N ALA A 42 -0.96 -6.46 -4.57
CA ALA A 42 -0.54 -7.51 -3.63
C ALA A 42 -1.74 -8.24 -3.00
N GLY A 43 -2.80 -7.51 -2.63
CA GLY A 43 -4.02 -8.08 -2.07
C GLY A 43 -4.80 -8.90 -3.10
N GLU A 44 -4.80 -8.48 -4.36
CA GLU A 44 -5.40 -9.26 -5.46
C GLU A 44 -4.58 -10.52 -5.76
N LEU A 45 -3.25 -10.41 -5.82
CA LEU A 45 -2.36 -11.54 -6.01
C LEU A 45 -2.56 -12.60 -4.91
N HIS A 46 -2.62 -12.17 -3.65
CA HIS A 46 -2.94 -13.06 -2.54
C HIS A 46 -4.29 -13.75 -2.74
N ARG A 47 -5.34 -13.02 -3.13
CA ARG A 47 -6.66 -13.61 -3.40
C ARG A 47 -6.58 -14.73 -4.44
N GLN A 48 -5.92 -14.46 -5.56
CA GLN A 48 -5.85 -15.41 -6.68
C GLN A 48 -5.04 -16.66 -6.35
N LEU A 49 -4.01 -16.54 -5.51
CA LEU A 49 -3.14 -17.67 -5.16
C LEU A 49 -3.62 -18.46 -3.94
N VAL A 50 -4.23 -17.80 -2.96
CA VAL A 50 -4.52 -18.40 -1.64
C VAL A 50 -5.96 -18.88 -1.53
N VAL A 51 -6.95 -18.12 -2.04
CA VAL A 51 -8.38 -18.52 -1.96
C VAL A 51 -8.65 -19.93 -2.52
N PRO A 52 -8.04 -20.36 -3.65
CA PRO A 52 -8.23 -21.72 -4.15
C PRO A 52 -7.78 -22.84 -3.19
N HIS A 53 -7.01 -22.52 -2.16
CA HIS A 53 -6.40 -23.46 -1.23
C HIS A 53 -6.96 -23.41 0.20
N GLU A 54 -7.91 -22.50 0.49
CA GLU A 54 -8.44 -22.20 1.84
C GLU A 54 -9.06 -23.40 2.57
N THR A 55 -9.46 -24.46 1.86
CA THR A 55 -10.02 -25.68 2.46
C THR A 55 -8.97 -26.58 3.14
N SER A 56 -7.68 -26.24 3.03
CA SER A 56 -6.59 -26.99 3.63
C SER A 56 -5.55 -26.05 4.23
N ASP A 57 -5.42 -26.05 5.55
CA ASP A 57 -4.52 -25.17 6.30
C ASP A 57 -3.08 -25.19 5.75
N ARG A 58 -2.53 -26.39 5.54
CA ARG A 58 -1.15 -26.54 5.02
C ARG A 58 -1.00 -25.95 3.61
N ARG A 59 -1.97 -26.17 2.72
CA ARG A 59 -1.91 -25.64 1.35
C ARG A 59 -2.11 -24.12 1.32
N THR A 60 -2.97 -23.59 2.20
CA THR A 60 -3.19 -22.15 2.36
C THR A 60 -1.91 -21.45 2.82
N PHE A 61 -1.24 -22.03 3.82
CA PHE A 61 0.02 -21.51 4.34
C PHE A 61 1.12 -21.53 3.27
N ASP A 62 1.29 -22.66 2.57
CA ASP A 62 2.25 -22.77 1.46
C ASP A 62 1.97 -21.75 0.36
N ALA A 63 0.69 -21.56 -0.01
CA ALA A 63 0.28 -20.58 -1.03
C ALA A 63 0.56 -19.13 -0.60
N THR A 64 0.37 -18.81 0.69
CA THR A 64 0.66 -17.49 1.26
C THR A 64 2.16 -17.20 1.20
N MET A 65 2.99 -18.16 1.62
CA MET A 65 4.45 -18.04 1.52
C MET A 65 4.92 -17.87 0.08
N GLN A 66 4.37 -18.63 -0.87
CA GLN A 66 4.69 -18.50 -2.28
C GLN A 66 4.28 -17.15 -2.86
N CYS A 67 3.13 -16.60 -2.45
CA CYS A 67 2.70 -15.26 -2.82
C CYS A 67 3.75 -14.21 -2.39
N ALA A 68 4.16 -14.25 -1.12
CA ALA A 68 5.19 -13.35 -0.59
C ALA A 68 6.55 -13.56 -1.29
N ALA A 69 6.95 -14.79 -1.58
CA ALA A 69 8.20 -15.08 -2.28
C ALA A 69 8.23 -14.48 -3.69
N ARG A 70 7.12 -14.54 -4.43
CA ARG A 70 7.00 -13.90 -5.75
C ARG A 70 7.17 -12.38 -5.66
N ILE A 71 6.54 -11.75 -4.68
CA ILE A 71 6.69 -10.30 -4.43
C ILE A 71 8.14 -9.98 -4.04
N ALA A 72 8.77 -10.78 -3.18
CA ALA A 72 10.13 -10.59 -2.72
C ALA A 72 11.12 -10.56 -3.90
N VAL A 73 11.01 -11.53 -4.80
CA VAL A 73 11.83 -11.62 -6.02
C VAL A 73 11.54 -10.45 -6.97
N THR A 74 10.27 -10.13 -7.25
CA THR A 74 9.89 -9.03 -8.17
C THR A 74 10.38 -7.67 -7.69
N HIS A 75 10.36 -7.42 -6.37
CA HIS A 75 10.77 -6.14 -5.79
C HIS A 75 12.24 -6.12 -5.31
N SER A 76 12.98 -7.22 -5.42
CA SER A 76 14.34 -7.36 -4.87
C SER A 76 14.42 -7.02 -3.37
N ILE A 77 13.47 -7.53 -2.56
CA ILE A 77 13.39 -7.32 -1.12
C ILE A 77 13.43 -8.66 -0.36
N SER A 78 13.59 -8.62 0.96
CA SER A 78 13.54 -9.85 1.78
C SER A 78 12.14 -10.45 1.82
N GLN A 79 12.08 -11.77 2.07
CA GLN A 79 10.83 -12.51 2.26
C GLN A 79 9.94 -11.87 3.34
N GLY A 80 10.49 -11.60 4.53
CA GLY A 80 9.75 -10.96 5.61
C GLY A 80 9.33 -9.51 5.31
N ALA A 81 9.96 -8.83 4.33
CA ALA A 81 9.46 -7.55 3.84
C ALA A 81 8.25 -7.73 2.92
N ALA A 82 8.26 -8.75 2.08
CA ALA A 82 7.14 -9.10 1.22
C ALA A 82 5.93 -9.63 2.00
N GLU A 83 6.12 -10.44 3.03
CA GLU A 83 5.05 -10.90 3.93
C GLU A 83 4.32 -9.71 4.55
N ARG A 84 5.07 -8.74 5.10
CA ARG A 84 4.46 -7.50 5.63
C ARG A 84 3.66 -6.72 4.59
N ILE A 85 4.04 -6.78 3.32
CA ILE A 85 3.29 -6.14 2.23
C ILE A 85 1.97 -6.86 2.01
N VAL A 86 2.00 -8.19 1.97
CA VAL A 86 0.81 -9.05 1.84
C VAL A 86 -0.13 -8.83 3.02
N ASP A 87 0.37 -8.87 4.26
CA ASP A 87 -0.45 -8.68 5.46
C ASP A 87 -1.13 -7.30 5.47
N THR A 88 -0.36 -6.24 5.16
CA THR A 88 -0.89 -4.87 5.06
C THR A 88 -1.93 -4.77 3.96
N ALA A 89 -1.69 -5.40 2.80
CA ALA A 89 -2.62 -5.40 1.69
C ALA A 89 -3.96 -6.08 2.04
N ILE A 90 -3.90 -7.23 2.71
CA ILE A 90 -5.09 -7.95 3.20
C ILE A 90 -5.84 -7.08 4.20
N ALA A 91 -5.15 -6.51 5.19
CA ALA A 91 -5.76 -5.64 6.20
C ALA A 91 -6.47 -4.44 5.58
N LEU A 92 -5.82 -3.74 4.63
CA LEU A 92 -6.41 -2.61 3.91
C LEU A 92 -7.63 -3.00 3.07
N ARG A 93 -7.59 -4.19 2.44
CA ARG A 93 -8.66 -4.69 1.57
C ARG A 93 -9.89 -5.11 2.37
N ASP A 94 -9.68 -5.88 3.44
CA ASP A 94 -10.76 -6.61 4.12
C ASP A 94 -11.28 -5.88 5.36
N ARG A 95 -10.41 -5.16 6.07
CA ARG A 95 -10.73 -4.58 7.38
C ARG A 95 -10.68 -3.05 7.39
N LEU A 96 -9.79 -2.45 6.60
CA LEU A 96 -9.50 -1.01 6.61
C LEU A 96 -9.68 -0.33 5.24
N PRO A 97 -10.80 -0.54 4.51
CA PRO A 97 -10.97 0.01 3.16
C PRO A 97 -10.96 1.55 3.13
N LYS A 98 -11.41 2.21 4.20
CA LYS A 98 -11.33 3.69 4.31
C LYS A 98 -9.91 4.22 4.43
N VAL A 99 -9.01 3.45 5.05
CA VAL A 99 -7.58 3.79 5.09
C VAL A 99 -6.98 3.66 3.69
N ALA A 100 -7.36 2.62 2.95
CA ALA A 100 -6.94 2.43 1.55
C ALA A 100 -7.44 3.58 0.65
N GLU A 101 -8.70 4.02 0.80
CA GLU A 101 -9.25 5.18 0.09
C GLU A 101 -8.46 6.46 0.40
N CYS A 102 -8.13 6.72 1.68
CA CYS A 102 -7.32 7.88 2.06
C CYS A 102 -5.91 7.84 1.47
N LEU A 103 -5.28 6.66 1.40
CA LEU A 103 -3.98 6.47 0.77
C LEU A 103 -4.05 6.73 -0.74
N ARG A 104 -5.06 6.16 -1.42
CA ARG A 104 -5.32 6.39 -2.85
C ARG A 104 -5.49 7.87 -3.17
N ASP A 105 -6.25 8.58 -2.35
CA ASP A 105 -6.57 9.99 -2.55
C ASP A 105 -5.42 10.94 -2.15
N GLY A 106 -4.27 10.42 -1.71
CA GLY A 106 -3.12 11.22 -1.28
C GLY A 106 -3.29 11.94 0.07
N LYS A 107 -4.33 11.59 0.83
CA LYS A 107 -4.65 12.17 2.14
C LYS A 107 -3.84 11.53 3.28
N LEU A 108 -3.27 10.35 3.05
CA LEU A 108 -2.46 9.59 4.00
C LEU A 108 -1.06 9.36 3.42
N ALA A 109 -0.03 9.69 4.19
CA ALA A 109 1.35 9.38 3.80
C ALA A 109 1.64 7.87 3.96
N PRO A 110 2.27 7.20 2.98
CA PRO A 110 2.61 5.77 3.01
C PRO A 110 3.20 5.25 4.33
N ARG A 111 4.13 6.02 4.90
CA ARG A 111 4.84 5.68 6.15
C ARG A 111 3.93 5.41 7.36
N TYR A 112 2.69 5.93 7.37
CA TYR A 112 1.76 5.72 8.48
C TYR A 112 0.84 4.52 8.29
N VAL A 113 0.73 3.96 7.09
CA VAL A 113 -0.20 2.86 6.78
C VAL A 113 0.05 1.66 7.68
N ARG A 114 1.31 1.25 7.78
CA ARG A 114 1.71 0.11 8.63
C ARG A 114 1.37 0.34 10.10
N LEU A 115 1.64 1.53 10.61
CA LEU A 115 1.34 1.89 12.00
C LEU A 115 -0.17 1.83 12.27
N ILE A 116 -1.00 2.25 11.31
CA ILE A 116 -2.46 2.19 11.41
C ILE A 116 -2.93 0.73 11.47
N VAL A 117 -2.40 -0.14 10.59
CA VAL A 117 -2.72 -1.57 10.60
C VAL A 117 -2.35 -2.20 11.94
N GLU A 118 -1.08 -2.08 12.35
CA GLU A 118 -0.57 -2.67 13.59
C GLU A 118 -1.37 -2.20 14.82
N ARG A 119 -1.70 -0.90 14.90
CA ARG A 119 -2.50 -0.37 16.01
C ARG A 119 -3.95 -0.83 15.99
N THR A 120 -4.52 -1.07 14.82
CA THR A 120 -5.91 -1.55 14.73
C THR A 120 -6.00 -3.02 15.10
N ASP A 121 -5.00 -3.83 14.73
CA ASP A 121 -4.90 -5.24 15.11
C ASP A 121 -4.90 -5.39 16.65
N LEU A 122 -4.13 -4.56 17.36
CA LEU A 122 -4.08 -4.55 18.82
C LEU A 122 -5.43 -4.26 19.49
N VAL A 123 -6.30 -3.48 18.86
CA VAL A 123 -7.63 -3.16 19.40
C VAL A 123 -8.58 -4.33 19.19
N LEU A 124 -8.59 -4.91 17.99
CA LEU A 124 -9.45 -6.04 17.64
C LEU A 124 -9.10 -7.31 18.44
N ASP A 125 -7.81 -7.56 18.69
CA ASP A 125 -7.36 -8.70 19.51
C ASP A 125 -7.87 -8.58 20.96
N ARG A 126 -7.88 -7.36 21.52
CA ARG A 126 -8.37 -7.11 22.89
C ARG A 126 -9.88 -7.35 23.01
N GLU A 127 -10.66 -7.01 21.99
CA GLU A 127 -12.12 -7.19 22.01
C GLU A 127 -12.55 -8.67 21.94
N ASN A 128 -11.68 -9.54 21.43
CA ASN A 128 -11.91 -10.99 21.28
C ASN A 128 -11.26 -11.85 22.39
N SER A 129 -10.68 -11.23 23.42
CA SER A 129 -9.96 -11.90 24.53
C SER A 129 -10.78 -12.00 25.82
#